data_AF-A0A971HCQ4-F1
#
_entry.id   AF-A0A971HCQ4-F1
#
_cell.length_a   1.000
_cell.length_b   1.000
_cell.length_c   1.000
_cell.angle_alpha   90.00
_cell.angle_beta   90.00
_cell.angle_gamma   90.00
#
_symmetry.space_group_name_H-M   'P 1'
#
loop_
_entity.id
_entity.type
_entity.pdbx_description
1 polymer ?
#
loop_
_entity_poly.entity_id
_entity_poly.type
_entity_poly.pdbx_seq_one_letter_code
_entity_poly.pdbx_strand_id
1 'polypeptide(L)'
;ECLQLVVYALTHEGDFAVVFDDGLITGGKGTGRLVFFEADQICNLTEADFAPFKSMKFRQESGVIFDRYNRICGLVVSSKRGVDAVEKKDAWVLTHDPASRTLPQWRFVRRKFRLVQARGSADAIPALQSAIDSYEMLGYEMATAKMASARYASVIDPEEDSFGVPTGFTDFGEDGTGGSEPTPEEEEESYRASGLESYTGGNVDYLAHGAQIVFDPASRPNTNLESFLDFTNDLTGGSHGLAHAYSRMRADTSYTAFRGDMVMTWMAFKDFQQFLEDSFSDWVAIQAITWAINTGEIERPPDDDWHRSIAWQYPIMPAVDEAKEQSALAQKLKNGQTTFAKLLGPSWREQLEQLAEELEYARELNLPLSIFETAAGAKADGTEKEEKNE
;
A
#
# COMPACT_ATOMS: atom_id res chain seq x y z
N GLU A 1 -10.56 2.20 10.94
CA GLU A 1 -9.38 2.91 11.45
C GLU A 1 -8.28 1.96 11.94
N CYS A 2 -8.43 1.23 13.06
CA CYS A 2 -7.36 0.36 13.59
C CYS A 2 -6.82 -0.67 12.56
N LEU A 3 -7.70 -1.39 11.85
CA LEU A 3 -7.28 -2.35 10.82
C LEU A 3 -6.52 -1.69 9.66
N GLN A 4 -6.84 -0.44 9.31
CA GLN A 4 -6.12 0.31 8.27
C GLN A 4 -4.69 0.62 8.73
N LEU A 5 -4.51 1.03 9.99
CA LEU A 5 -3.19 1.26 10.56
C LEU A 5 -2.36 -0.03 10.64
N VAL A 6 -3.00 -1.17 10.94
CA VAL A 6 -2.35 -2.49 10.90
C VAL A 6 -1.86 -2.82 9.49
N VAL A 7 -2.69 -2.59 8.47
CA VAL A 7 -2.29 -2.77 7.07
C VAL A 7 -1.09 -1.88 6.75
N TYR A 8 -1.15 -0.59 7.10
CA TYR A 8 -0.06 0.36 6.85
C TYR A 8 1.24 -0.02 7.54
N ALA A 9 1.19 -0.43 8.81
CA ALA A 9 2.37 -0.88 9.53
C ALA A 9 3.02 -2.09 8.83
N LEU A 10 2.22 -3.05 8.35
CA LEU A 10 2.74 -4.22 7.65
C LEU A 10 3.31 -3.88 6.27
N THR A 11 2.69 -2.97 5.51
CA THR A 11 3.16 -2.62 4.17
C THR A 11 4.39 -1.72 4.20
N HIS A 12 4.47 -0.79 5.17
CA HIS A 12 5.54 0.21 5.26
C HIS A 12 6.69 -0.18 6.19
N GLU A 13 6.41 -0.79 7.35
CA GLU A 13 7.43 -1.16 8.33
C GLU A 13 7.77 -2.66 8.27
N GLY A 14 6.81 -3.48 7.83
CA GLY A 14 6.97 -4.93 7.67
C GLY A 14 6.58 -5.74 8.91
N ASP A 15 6.63 -5.14 10.10
CA ASP A 15 6.20 -5.77 11.34
C ASP A 15 5.73 -4.78 12.41
N PHE A 16 5.00 -5.31 13.39
CA PHE A 16 4.65 -4.60 14.61
C PHE A 16 4.36 -5.64 15.71
N ALA A 17 4.34 -5.17 16.96
CA ALA A 17 3.90 -5.98 18.08
C ALA A 17 2.67 -5.39 18.73
N VAL A 18 1.84 -6.26 19.28
CA VAL A 18 0.62 -5.86 19.98
C VAL A 18 0.48 -6.68 21.24
N VAL A 19 0.06 -6.02 22.32
CA VAL A 19 -0.29 -6.63 23.60
C VAL A 19 -1.75 -6.38 23.86
N PHE A 20 -2.48 -7.42 24.25
CA PHE A 20 -3.81 -7.28 24.81
C PHE A 20 -3.65 -7.11 26.31
N ASP A 21 -4.02 -5.94 26.84
CA ASP A 21 -3.85 -5.63 28.24
C ASP A 21 -4.99 -6.21 29.09
N ASP A 22 -4.83 -7.47 29.47
CA ASP A 22 -5.66 -8.18 30.46
C ASP A 22 -5.10 -8.10 31.89
N GLY A 23 -4.12 -7.21 32.12
CA GLY A 23 -3.42 -7.03 33.39
C GLY A 23 -1.91 -7.26 33.25
N LEU A 24 -1.42 -7.70 32.09
CA LEU A 24 0.02 -7.85 31.84
C LEU A 24 0.79 -6.53 31.97
N ILE A 25 0.23 -5.42 31.49
CA ILE A 25 0.89 -4.11 31.52
C ILE A 25 0.39 -3.30 32.71
N THR A 26 -0.93 -3.21 32.90
CA THR A 26 -1.54 -2.31 33.90
C THR A 26 -1.82 -2.98 35.25
N GLY A 27 -1.71 -4.30 35.35
CA GLY A 27 -2.05 -5.07 36.55
C GLY A 27 -3.55 -5.30 36.74
N GLY A 28 -3.91 -6.11 37.74
CA GLY A 28 -5.31 -6.38 38.08
C GLY A 28 -6.05 -7.16 36.99
N LYS A 29 -7.21 -6.65 36.55
CA LYS A 29 -8.02 -7.22 35.46
C LYS A 29 -7.66 -6.65 34.07
N GLY A 30 -6.67 -5.76 34.00
CA GLY A 30 -6.31 -5.04 32.78
C GLY A 30 -7.33 -4.00 32.34
N THR A 31 -7.03 -3.35 31.22
CA THR A 31 -7.90 -2.35 30.59
C THR A 31 -8.74 -2.90 29.44
N GLY A 32 -8.48 -4.14 28.98
CA GLY A 32 -9.14 -4.73 27.81
C GLY A 32 -8.75 -4.03 26.50
N ARG A 33 -7.65 -3.27 26.49
CA ARG A 33 -7.19 -2.48 25.33
C ARG A 33 -6.01 -3.14 24.63
N LEU A 34 -5.90 -2.87 23.33
CA LEU A 34 -4.71 -3.20 22.55
C LEU A 34 -3.66 -2.11 22.74
N VAL A 35 -2.44 -2.53 23.09
CA VAL A 35 -1.26 -1.67 23.15
C VAL A 35 -0.33 -2.08 22.01
N PHE A 36 -0.13 -1.16 21.07
CA PHE A 36 0.71 -1.38 19.89
C PHE A 36 2.12 -0.87 20.13
N PHE A 37 3.08 -1.59 19.58
CA PHE A 37 4.48 -1.23 19.50
C PHE A 37 4.91 -1.32 18.03
N GLU A 38 5.41 -0.20 17.50
CA GLU A 38 5.89 -0.08 16.13
C GLU A 38 7.24 -0.79 15.95
N ALA A 39 7.68 -0.95 14.69
CA ALA A 39 8.92 -1.66 14.38
C ALA A 39 10.15 -1.04 15.07
N ASP A 40 10.18 0.28 15.23
CA ASP A 40 11.25 1.05 15.86
C ASP A 40 11.31 0.92 17.40
N GLN A 41 10.27 0.34 18.00
CA GLN A 41 10.17 0.07 19.44
C GLN A 41 10.57 -1.37 19.81
N ILE A 42 10.83 -2.22 18.81
CA ILE A 42 11.31 -3.59 18.99
C ILE A 42 12.83 -3.60 18.93
N CYS A 43 13.46 -3.87 20.07
CA CYS A 43 14.90 -3.70 20.27
C CYS A 43 15.47 -4.80 21.17
N ASN A 44 16.78 -5.04 21.14
CA ASN A 44 17.40 -6.04 22.01
C ASN A 44 17.47 -5.58 23.47
N LEU A 45 17.63 -6.52 24.40
CA LEU A 45 18.15 -6.17 25.72
C LEU A 45 19.67 -5.98 25.67
N THR A 46 20.21 -5.19 26.59
CA THR A 46 21.67 -5.15 26.81
C THR A 46 22.23 -6.55 27.12
N GLU A 47 23.51 -6.79 26.82
CA GLU A 47 24.11 -8.11 27.04
C GLU A 47 24.08 -8.52 28.52
N ALA A 48 24.25 -7.56 29.44
CA ALA A 48 24.16 -7.79 30.87
C ALA A 48 22.76 -8.27 31.28
N ASP A 49 21.71 -7.60 30.79
CA ASP A 49 20.32 -7.94 31.10
C ASP A 49 19.86 -9.24 30.42
N PHE A 50 20.45 -9.58 29.26
CA PHE A 50 20.15 -10.82 28.55
C PHE A 50 20.93 -12.04 29.06
N ALA A 51 22.01 -11.85 29.82
CA ALA A 51 22.87 -12.94 30.31
C ALA A 51 22.11 -14.09 31.01
N PRO A 52 21.05 -13.85 31.83
CA PRO A 52 20.26 -14.92 32.44
C PRO A 52 19.55 -15.80 31.39
N PHE A 53 18.99 -15.22 30.33
CA PHE A 53 18.34 -15.95 29.24
C PHE A 53 19.37 -16.77 28.44
N LYS A 54 20.56 -16.20 28.20
CA LYS A 54 21.67 -16.89 27.53
C LYS A 54 22.10 -18.15 28.29
N SER A 55 22.10 -18.11 29.63
CA SER A 55 22.39 -19.28 30.47
C SER A 55 21.41 -20.45 30.26
N MET A 56 20.15 -20.12 29.91
CA MET A 56 19.09 -21.09 29.58
C MET A 56 19.09 -21.49 28.10
N LYS A 57 20.12 -21.12 27.34
CA LYS A 57 20.27 -21.37 25.90
C LYS A 57 19.25 -20.63 25.01
N PHE A 58 18.74 -19.50 25.48
CA PHE A 58 18.01 -18.58 24.61
C PHE A 58 18.98 -17.69 23.83
N ARG A 59 18.55 -17.28 22.64
CA ARG A 59 19.24 -16.31 21.77
C ARG A 59 18.31 -15.13 21.52
N GLN A 60 18.82 -13.92 21.50
CA GLN A 60 18.09 -12.77 20.98
C GLN A 60 18.63 -12.34 19.61
N GLU A 61 17.75 -11.88 18.74
CA GLU A 61 18.11 -11.25 17.47
C GLU A 61 17.06 -10.18 17.13
N SER A 62 17.51 -8.94 16.96
CA SER A 62 16.68 -7.78 16.60
C SER A 62 15.42 -7.61 17.48
N GLY A 63 15.54 -7.84 18.79
CA GLY A 63 14.45 -7.77 19.76
C GLY A 63 13.59 -9.02 19.88
N VAL A 64 13.82 -10.06 19.07
CA VAL A 64 13.12 -11.34 19.16
C VAL A 64 13.94 -12.36 19.92
N ILE A 65 13.31 -13.06 20.86
CA ILE A 65 13.93 -14.11 21.67
C ILE A 65 13.55 -15.48 21.09
N PHE A 66 14.57 -16.29 20.84
CA PHE A 66 14.49 -17.64 20.31
C PHE A 66 14.97 -18.65 21.34
N ASP A 67 14.30 -19.79 21.38
CA ASP A 67 14.78 -20.96 22.12
C ASP A 67 15.87 -21.73 21.35
N ARG A 68 16.38 -22.80 21.96
CA ARG A 68 17.39 -23.70 21.36
C ARG A 68 16.96 -24.36 20.04
N TYR A 69 15.67 -24.33 19.71
CA TYR A 69 15.09 -24.94 18.52
C TYR A 69 14.65 -23.88 17.48
N ASN A 70 15.07 -22.63 17.64
CA ASN A 70 14.66 -21.48 16.80
C ASN A 70 13.15 -21.18 16.84
N ARG A 71 12.44 -21.59 17.89
CA ARG A 71 11.05 -21.17 18.13
C ARG A 71 11.05 -19.82 18.82
N ILE A 72 10.17 -18.94 18.41
CA ILE A 72 9.99 -17.63 19.05
C ILE A 72 9.36 -17.88 20.43
N CYS A 73 10.06 -17.48 21.47
CA CYS A 73 9.60 -17.60 22.87
C CYS A 73 9.45 -16.24 23.54
N GLY A 74 9.86 -15.15 22.89
CA GLY A 74 9.62 -13.83 23.42
C GLY A 74 9.94 -12.70 22.47
N LEU A 75 9.55 -11.52 22.91
CA LEU A 75 9.78 -10.25 22.23
C LEU A 75 10.14 -9.20 23.28
N VAL A 76 11.08 -8.34 22.93
CA VAL A 76 11.49 -7.20 23.75
C VAL A 76 10.96 -5.94 23.08
N VAL A 77 10.14 -5.20 23.80
CA VAL A 77 9.56 -3.94 23.34
C VAL A 77 9.90 -2.82 24.32
N SER A 78 10.16 -1.62 23.82
CA SER A 78 10.48 -0.45 24.63
C SER A 78 9.53 0.71 24.35
N SER A 79 9.43 1.62 25.30
CA SER A 79 8.81 2.93 25.06
C SER A 79 9.70 3.84 24.21
N LYS A 80 11.02 3.60 24.22
CA LYS A 80 12.00 4.32 23.42
C LYS A 80 11.94 3.84 21.97
N ARG A 81 12.10 4.78 21.05
CA ARG A 81 12.04 4.58 19.60
C ARG A 81 13.43 4.69 18.98
N GLY A 82 13.72 3.84 17.99
CA GLY A 82 14.94 3.91 17.19
C GLY A 82 16.23 3.53 17.94
N VAL A 83 16.13 2.67 18.96
CA VAL A 83 17.27 2.23 19.76
C VAL A 83 17.55 0.75 19.51
N ASP A 84 18.81 0.38 19.29
CA ASP A 84 19.18 -1.03 19.02
C ASP A 84 19.13 -1.94 20.25
N ALA A 85 19.47 -1.39 21.43
CA ALA A 85 19.49 -2.10 22.70
C ALA A 85 19.05 -1.24 23.87
N VAL A 86 18.29 -1.82 24.79
CA VAL A 86 17.71 -1.14 25.96
C VAL A 86 17.97 -1.92 27.24
N GLU A 87 18.05 -1.18 28.36
CA GLU A 87 18.09 -1.79 29.67
C GLU A 87 16.72 -2.40 30.03
N LYS A 88 16.72 -3.47 30.82
CA LYS A 88 15.48 -4.17 31.21
C LYS A 88 14.47 -3.27 31.94
N LYS A 89 14.93 -2.23 32.64
CA LYS A 89 14.05 -1.26 33.33
C LYS A 89 13.20 -0.43 32.36
N ASP A 90 13.68 -0.24 31.13
CA ASP A 90 13.05 0.60 30.10
C ASP A 90 12.34 -0.25 29.03
N ALA A 91 12.17 -1.55 29.30
CA ALA A 91 11.67 -2.53 28.33
C ALA A 91 10.69 -3.51 28.96
N TRP A 92 9.70 -3.92 28.17
CA TRP A 92 8.85 -5.07 28.48
C TRP A 92 9.40 -6.28 27.75
N VAL A 93 9.70 -7.33 28.52
CA VAL A 93 10.15 -8.63 27.99
C VAL A 93 8.95 -9.55 27.96
N LEU A 94 8.28 -9.58 26.81
CA LEU A 94 7.09 -10.37 26.57
C LEU A 94 7.51 -11.80 26.27
N THR A 95 7.36 -12.72 27.22
CA THR A 95 7.72 -14.13 27.03
C THR A 95 6.48 -15.00 26.87
N HIS A 96 6.67 -16.15 26.24
CA HIS A 96 5.66 -17.18 26.10
C HIS A 96 6.35 -18.54 25.95
N ASP A 97 5.82 -19.55 26.63
CA ASP A 97 6.26 -20.93 26.42
C ASP A 97 5.66 -21.46 25.11
N PRO A 98 6.47 -21.73 24.06
CA PRO A 98 5.96 -22.23 22.79
C PRO A 98 5.30 -23.62 22.89
N ALA A 99 5.48 -24.34 24.00
CA ALA A 99 4.80 -25.61 24.26
C ALA A 99 3.41 -25.44 24.90
N SER A 100 3.07 -24.23 25.36
CA SER A 100 1.76 -23.96 25.94
C SER A 100 0.67 -24.04 24.88
N ARG A 101 -0.51 -24.53 25.29
CA ARG A 101 -1.73 -24.49 24.46
C ARG A 101 -2.48 -23.17 24.56
N THR A 102 -2.16 -22.35 25.56
CA THR A 102 -2.78 -21.03 25.73
C THR A 102 -2.15 -20.04 24.76
N LEU A 103 -2.98 -19.20 24.14
CA LEU A 103 -2.46 -18.13 23.31
C LEU A 103 -1.73 -17.09 24.18
N PRO A 104 -0.59 -16.56 23.73
CA PRO A 104 0.06 -15.46 24.43
C PRO A 104 -0.83 -14.21 24.43
N GLN A 105 -0.76 -13.43 25.52
CA GLN A 105 -1.38 -12.10 25.65
C GLN A 105 -0.74 -11.04 24.74
N TRP A 106 0.27 -11.42 23.96
CA TRP A 106 0.91 -10.57 22.97
C TRP A 106 1.03 -11.31 21.64
N ARG A 107 1.13 -10.56 20.55
CA ARG A 107 1.32 -11.09 19.21
C ARG A 107 2.36 -10.26 18.49
N PHE A 108 3.27 -10.94 17.82
CA PHE A 108 4.22 -10.32 16.90
C PHE A 108 3.79 -10.62 15.47
N VAL A 109 3.29 -9.60 14.79
CA VAL A 109 2.74 -9.70 13.44
C VAL A 109 3.80 -9.19 12.47
N ARG A 110 4.17 -10.03 11.49
CA ARG A 110 5.26 -9.71 10.57
C ARG A 110 5.08 -10.36 9.21
N ARG A 111 5.39 -9.62 8.16
CA ARG A 111 5.50 -10.14 6.79
C ARG A 111 6.85 -10.84 6.65
N LYS A 112 6.82 -12.17 6.54
CA LYS A 112 8.03 -12.99 6.40
C LYS A 112 8.31 -13.25 4.94
N PHE A 113 9.55 -12.99 4.52
CA PHE A 113 10.06 -13.49 3.24
C PHE A 113 10.87 -14.78 3.42
N ARG A 114 11.44 -15.01 4.61
CA ARG A 114 12.21 -16.22 4.96
C ARG A 114 11.63 -16.92 6.18
N LEU A 115 11.77 -18.25 6.23
CA LEU A 115 11.18 -19.10 7.28
C LEU A 115 11.63 -18.70 8.71
N VAL A 116 12.91 -18.40 8.90
CA VAL A 116 13.52 -18.10 10.22
C VAL A 116 13.83 -16.61 10.40
N GLN A 117 13.23 -15.74 9.58
CA GLN A 117 13.46 -14.30 9.68
C GLN A 117 13.07 -13.77 11.06
N ALA A 118 13.89 -12.92 11.69
CA ALA A 118 13.59 -12.30 12.99
C ALA A 118 12.65 -11.09 12.87
N ARG A 119 12.84 -10.23 11.88
CA ARG A 119 11.97 -9.08 11.62
C ARG A 119 11.12 -9.28 10.37
N GLY A 120 10.05 -8.52 10.23
CA GLY A 120 9.31 -8.40 8.98
C GLY A 120 10.14 -7.68 7.92
N SER A 121 9.67 -7.78 6.68
CA SER A 121 10.16 -6.94 5.58
C SER A 121 8.96 -6.19 5.02
N ALA A 122 9.10 -4.89 4.84
CA ALA A 122 8.09 -4.07 4.18
C ALA A 122 7.99 -4.46 2.69
N ASP A 123 6.76 -4.44 2.16
CA ASP A 123 6.45 -4.81 0.78
C ASP A 123 6.98 -3.77 -0.23
N ALA A 124 7.28 -2.55 0.23
CA ALA A 124 7.86 -1.48 -0.58
C ALA A 124 9.37 -1.64 -0.83
N ILE A 125 10.09 -2.41 -0.01
CA ILE A 125 11.56 -2.53 -0.10
C ILE A 125 12.06 -2.97 -1.49
N PRO A 126 11.48 -3.98 -2.15
CA PRO A 126 11.95 -4.45 -3.44
C PRO A 126 11.89 -3.39 -4.56
N ALA A 127 10.99 -2.41 -4.45
CA ALA A 127 10.78 -1.38 -5.48
C ALA A 127 11.22 0.02 -5.04
N LEU A 128 11.82 0.16 -3.84
CA LEU A 128 12.20 1.45 -3.28
C LEU A 128 13.22 2.17 -4.17
N GLN A 129 14.22 1.44 -4.68
CA GLN A 129 15.23 2.03 -5.58
C GLN A 129 14.59 2.59 -6.85
N SER A 130 13.70 1.82 -7.49
CA SER A 130 13.00 2.26 -8.70
C SER A 130 12.13 3.49 -8.45
N ALA A 131 11.52 3.61 -7.27
CA ALA A 131 10.76 4.80 -6.89
C ALA A 131 11.67 6.03 -6.70
N ILE A 132 12.84 5.86 -6.06
CA ILE A 132 13.85 6.92 -5.91
C ILE A 132 14.35 7.39 -7.27
N ASP A 133 14.75 6.45 -8.15
CA ASP A 133 15.24 6.76 -9.49
C ASP A 133 14.19 7.53 -10.32
N SER A 134 12.91 7.14 -10.20
CA SER A 134 11.80 7.83 -10.87
C SER A 134 11.62 9.26 -10.37
N TYR A 135 11.72 9.47 -9.07
CA TYR A 135 11.64 10.79 -8.45
C TYR A 135 12.80 11.69 -8.88
N GLU A 136 14.02 11.18 -8.86
CA GLU A 136 15.22 11.90 -9.31
C GLU A 136 15.14 12.27 -10.80
N MET A 137 14.79 11.31 -11.65
CA MET A 137 14.66 11.52 -13.09
C MET A 137 13.58 12.55 -13.42
N LEU A 138 12.44 12.52 -12.74
CA LEU A 138 11.40 13.53 -12.87
C LEU A 138 11.93 14.92 -12.46
N GLY A 139 12.66 15.01 -11.36
CA GLY A 139 13.29 16.25 -10.90
C GLY A 139 14.27 16.84 -11.92
N TYR A 140 15.15 16.02 -12.49
CA TYR A 140 16.08 16.45 -13.53
C TYR A 140 15.37 16.87 -14.83
N GLU A 141 14.34 16.15 -15.26
CA GLU A 141 13.60 16.54 -16.46
C GLU A 141 12.86 17.86 -16.25
N MET A 142 12.24 18.08 -15.09
CA MET A 142 11.57 19.35 -14.79
C MET A 142 12.57 20.52 -14.74
N ALA A 143 13.75 20.32 -14.14
CA ALA A 143 14.78 21.36 -14.09
C ALA A 143 15.31 21.71 -15.49
N THR A 144 15.60 20.70 -16.31
CA THR A 144 16.08 20.89 -17.68
C THR A 144 15.01 21.50 -18.58
N ALA A 145 13.75 21.08 -18.47
CA ALA A 145 12.63 21.69 -19.20
C ALA A 145 12.44 23.16 -18.82
N LYS A 146 12.57 23.50 -17.53
CA LYS A 146 12.52 24.90 -17.07
C LYS A 146 13.67 25.72 -17.66
N MET A 147 14.90 25.21 -17.63
CA MET A 147 16.05 25.89 -18.22
C MET A 147 15.90 26.05 -19.74
N ALA A 148 15.47 25.01 -20.45
CA ALA A 148 15.22 25.06 -21.89
C ALA A 148 14.12 26.07 -22.22
N SER A 149 13.04 26.13 -21.44
CA SER A 149 11.96 27.13 -21.66
C SER A 149 12.41 28.58 -21.46
N ALA A 150 13.45 28.80 -20.63
CA ALA A 150 14.03 30.11 -20.40
C ALA A 150 15.10 30.48 -21.43
N ARG A 151 15.62 29.50 -22.19
CA ARG A 151 16.65 29.70 -23.22
C ARG A 151 16.00 29.77 -24.59
N TYR A 152 16.15 30.90 -25.28
CA TYR A 152 15.67 31.05 -26.64
C TYR A 152 16.70 30.55 -27.67
N ALA A 153 17.97 30.87 -27.45
CA ALA A 153 19.08 30.39 -28.27
C ALA A 153 20.40 30.45 -27.51
N SER A 154 21.37 29.65 -27.95
CA SER A 154 22.76 29.68 -27.51
C SER A 154 23.64 30.31 -28.58
N VAL A 155 24.60 31.12 -28.16
CA VAL A 155 25.64 31.69 -29.03
C VAL A 155 26.91 30.88 -28.82
N ILE A 156 27.49 30.37 -29.90
CA ILE A 156 28.77 29.67 -29.89
C ILE A 156 29.80 30.59 -30.52
N ASP A 157 30.79 31.03 -29.72
CA ASP A 157 31.95 31.75 -30.22
C ASP A 157 33.03 30.78 -30.71
N PRO A 158 33.61 31.00 -31.90
CA PRO A 158 34.59 30.08 -32.49
C PRO A 158 35.99 30.17 -31.86
N GLU A 159 36.27 31.19 -31.04
CA GLU A 159 37.58 31.41 -30.42
C GLU A 159 37.71 30.80 -29.01
N GLU A 160 36.61 30.41 -28.37
CA GLU A 160 36.63 29.71 -27.07
C GLU A 160 36.12 28.27 -27.22
N ASP A 161 37.06 27.33 -27.21
CA ASP A 161 36.83 25.88 -27.28
C ASP A 161 36.25 25.30 -25.96
N SER A 162 35.39 26.06 -25.27
CA SER A 162 34.80 25.64 -24.00
C SER A 162 33.29 25.88 -23.95
N PHE A 163 32.55 24.80 -23.70
CA PHE A 163 31.10 24.78 -23.55
C PHE A 163 30.74 25.44 -22.20
N GLY A 164 30.79 26.78 -22.17
CA GLY A 164 30.52 27.57 -20.98
C GLY A 164 29.04 27.57 -20.62
N VAL A 165 28.69 27.04 -19.45
CA VAL A 165 27.37 27.27 -18.85
C VAL A 165 27.21 28.80 -18.67
N PRO A 166 26.09 29.42 -19.08
CA PRO A 166 25.94 30.87 -19.00
C PRO A 166 26.08 31.35 -17.54
N THR A 167 27.13 32.11 -17.27
CA THR A 167 27.42 32.76 -15.97
C THR A 167 26.59 34.03 -15.76
N GLY A 168 25.36 34.05 -16.26
CA GLY A 168 24.44 35.20 -16.20
C GLY A 168 23.55 35.23 -14.95
N PHE A 169 23.97 34.64 -13.83
CA PHE A 169 23.25 34.70 -12.55
C PHE A 169 24.21 34.80 -11.36
N THR A 170 25.20 35.68 -11.45
CA THR A 170 26.00 36.08 -10.29
C THR A 170 26.35 37.55 -10.41
N ASP A 171 25.37 38.44 -10.23
CA ASP A 171 25.69 39.79 -9.78
C ASP A 171 24.59 40.33 -8.88
N PHE A 172 24.69 39.98 -7.59
CA PHE A 172 24.11 40.78 -6.52
C PHE A 172 25.28 41.36 -5.73
N GLY A 173 25.80 42.48 -6.25
CA GLY A 173 26.39 43.54 -5.45
C GLY A 173 27.91 43.48 -5.34
N GLU A 174 28.56 44.47 -5.94
CA GLU A 174 29.55 45.26 -5.22
C GLU A 174 29.70 46.65 -5.85
N ASP A 175 29.39 47.67 -5.06
CA ASP A 175 29.64 49.08 -5.36
C ASP A 175 31.16 49.29 -5.53
N GLY A 176 31.58 49.70 -6.72
CA GLY A 176 32.99 49.87 -7.08
C GLY A 176 33.22 51.14 -7.88
N THR A 177 33.21 52.28 -7.20
CA THR A 177 33.65 53.58 -7.74
C THR A 177 35.10 53.54 -8.23
N GLY A 178 35.32 53.88 -9.50
CA GLY A 178 36.67 54.08 -10.06
C GLY A 178 36.60 54.81 -11.40
N GLY A 179 36.91 56.11 -11.37
CA GLY A 179 36.93 56.95 -12.58
C GLY A 179 38.08 56.61 -13.52
N SER A 180 37.80 56.66 -14.82
CA SER A 180 38.81 56.83 -15.88
C SER A 180 38.25 57.75 -16.95
N GLU A 181 39.08 58.71 -17.39
CA GLU A 181 38.76 59.74 -18.39
C GLU A 181 38.56 59.14 -19.80
N PRO A 182 37.77 59.78 -20.67
CA PRO A 182 37.42 59.21 -21.97
C PRO A 182 38.54 59.45 -23.00
N THR A 183 39.03 58.37 -23.62
CA THR A 183 39.73 58.42 -24.91
C THR A 183 38.71 58.46 -26.05
N PRO A 184 38.93 59.21 -27.14
CA PRO A 184 37.96 59.30 -28.22
C PRO A 184 37.98 58.03 -29.07
N GLU A 185 36.88 57.29 -29.08
CA GLU A 185 36.65 56.17 -29.99
C GLU A 185 36.45 56.71 -31.41
N GLU A 186 37.21 56.16 -32.36
CA GLU A 186 36.91 56.25 -33.78
C GLU A 186 35.61 55.49 -34.04
N GLU A 187 34.56 56.20 -34.46
CA GLU A 187 33.31 55.59 -34.92
C GLU A 187 33.59 54.78 -36.20
N GLU A 188 33.83 53.47 -36.07
CA GLU A 188 33.53 52.55 -37.15
C GLU A 188 32.02 52.54 -37.34
N GLU A 189 31.58 53.19 -38.42
CA GLU A 189 30.19 53.28 -38.85
C GLU A 189 29.68 51.88 -39.25
N SER A 190 29.31 51.09 -38.24
CA SER A 190 28.54 49.86 -38.43
C SER A 190 27.22 50.26 -39.11
N TYR A 191 26.98 49.67 -40.27
CA TYR A 191 25.88 49.98 -41.17
C TYR A 191 24.55 49.85 -40.41
N ARG A 192 24.02 50.98 -39.91
CA ARG A 192 22.79 51.04 -39.11
C ARG A 192 21.58 50.64 -39.96
N ALA A 193 21.24 49.36 -39.95
CA ALA A 193 19.92 48.84 -40.34
C ALA A 193 18.83 49.11 -39.27
N SER A 194 19.15 49.92 -38.25
CA SER A 194 18.24 50.35 -37.17
C SER A 194 16.89 50.92 -37.67
N GLY A 195 16.86 51.54 -38.86
CA GLY A 195 15.64 52.05 -39.47
C GLY A 195 14.69 50.97 -39.99
N LEU A 196 15.19 49.78 -40.35
CA LEU A 196 14.37 48.68 -40.86
C LEU A 196 13.82 47.80 -39.71
N GLU A 197 14.62 47.63 -38.65
CA GLU A 197 14.31 46.78 -37.49
C GLU A 197 13.16 47.34 -36.63
N SER A 198 13.09 48.66 -36.50
CA SER A 198 11.98 49.34 -35.80
C SER A 198 10.62 49.19 -36.49
N TYR A 199 10.59 48.87 -37.79
CA TYR A 199 9.36 48.79 -38.58
C TYR A 199 8.73 47.39 -38.58
N THR A 200 9.52 46.33 -38.33
CA THR A 200 9.04 44.94 -38.36
C THR A 200 8.78 44.34 -36.98
N GLY A 201 9.06 45.06 -35.89
CA GLY A 201 8.81 44.59 -34.52
C GLY A 201 9.56 43.31 -34.15
N GLY A 202 10.59 42.96 -34.92
CA GLY A 202 11.47 41.83 -34.68
C GLY A 202 12.76 42.34 -34.04
N ASN A 203 13.11 41.81 -32.87
CA ASN A 203 14.44 42.02 -32.29
C ASN A 203 15.45 41.30 -33.19
N VAL A 204 16.43 42.04 -33.70
CA VAL A 204 17.57 41.49 -34.44
C VAL A 204 18.79 41.69 -33.57
N ASP A 205 19.32 40.60 -33.04
CA ASP A 205 20.59 40.61 -32.29
C ASP A 205 21.76 40.41 -33.25
N TYR A 206 22.76 41.27 -33.15
CA TYR A 206 23.97 41.23 -33.97
C TYR A 206 25.00 40.30 -33.31
N LEU A 207 25.54 39.37 -34.09
CA LEU A 207 26.57 38.43 -33.65
C LEU A 207 27.97 38.96 -33.99
N ALA A 208 28.95 38.63 -33.14
CA ALA A 208 30.35 38.85 -33.44
C ALA A 208 30.79 38.03 -34.67
N HIS A 209 31.85 38.49 -35.35
CA HIS A 209 32.33 37.85 -36.57
C HIS A 209 32.79 36.41 -36.28
N GLY A 210 32.09 35.44 -36.86
CA GLY A 210 32.36 34.00 -36.68
C GLY A 210 31.48 33.30 -35.65
N ALA A 211 30.69 34.03 -34.84
CA ALA A 211 29.77 33.44 -33.88
C ALA A 211 28.54 32.84 -34.58
N GLN A 212 28.11 31.67 -34.11
CA GLN A 212 26.94 30.95 -34.64
C GLN A 212 25.84 30.87 -33.58
N ILE A 213 24.61 31.25 -33.97
CA ILE A 213 23.42 30.97 -33.15
C ILE A 213 22.97 29.54 -33.39
N VAL A 214 22.90 28.77 -32.31
CA VAL A 214 22.22 27.48 -32.27
C VAL A 214 20.97 27.64 -31.44
N PHE A 215 19.81 27.47 -32.08
CA PHE A 215 18.53 27.40 -31.37
C PHE A 215 18.49 26.12 -30.56
N ASP A 216 18.16 26.25 -29.28
CA ASP A 216 17.98 25.08 -28.43
C ASP A 216 16.78 24.28 -28.96
N PRO A 217 16.92 22.95 -29.16
CA PRO A 217 15.81 22.15 -29.67
C PRO A 217 14.68 22.12 -28.64
N ALA A 218 13.45 22.36 -29.07
CA ALA A 218 12.25 22.28 -28.25
C ALA A 218 11.86 20.83 -27.85
N SER A 219 12.81 19.88 -27.87
CA SER A 219 12.59 18.44 -27.64
C SER A 219 12.45 18.06 -26.16
N ARG A 220 12.16 19.03 -25.30
CA ARG A 220 11.96 18.85 -23.85
C ARG A 220 10.53 19.25 -23.46
N PRO A 221 9.80 18.45 -22.67
CA PRO A 221 10.25 17.21 -22.02
C PRO A 221 10.45 16.03 -22.98
N ASN A 222 11.29 15.07 -22.57
CA ASN A 222 11.52 13.82 -23.29
C ASN A 222 10.22 13.02 -23.41
N THR A 223 9.81 12.71 -24.64
CA THR A 223 8.59 11.95 -24.93
C THR A 223 8.58 10.53 -24.35
N ASN A 224 9.76 9.96 -24.08
CA ASN A 224 9.90 8.61 -23.52
C ASN A 224 9.89 8.59 -21.98
N LEU A 225 9.85 9.76 -21.32
CA LEU A 225 9.83 9.83 -19.87
C LEU A 225 8.56 9.20 -19.30
N GLU A 226 7.40 9.46 -19.90
CA GLU A 226 6.12 8.89 -19.44
C GLU A 226 6.17 7.36 -19.42
N SER A 227 6.60 6.73 -20.52
CA SER A 227 6.74 5.27 -20.62
C SER A 227 7.71 4.68 -19.58
N PHE A 228 8.78 5.40 -19.24
CA PHE A 228 9.70 4.97 -18.20
C PHE A 228 9.06 5.06 -16.81
N LEU A 229 8.41 6.18 -16.48
CA LEU A 229 7.70 6.37 -15.20
C LEU A 229 6.55 5.37 -15.03
N ASP A 230 5.88 5.04 -16.12
CA ASP A 230 4.81 4.05 -16.16
C ASP A 230 5.34 2.63 -15.91
N PHE A 231 6.53 2.30 -16.43
CA PHE A 231 7.19 1.04 -16.15
C PHE A 231 7.64 0.93 -14.69
N THR A 232 8.25 2.00 -14.15
CA THR A 232 8.70 2.00 -12.76
C THR A 232 7.53 1.98 -11.78
N ASN A 233 6.43 2.69 -12.08
CA ASN A 233 5.20 2.62 -11.28
C ASN A 233 4.62 1.19 -11.28
N ASP A 234 4.61 0.50 -12.42
CA ASP A 234 4.16 -0.91 -12.46
C ASP A 234 5.03 -1.83 -11.61
N LEU A 235 6.36 -1.61 -11.57
CA LEU A 235 7.25 -2.35 -10.66
C LEU A 235 6.93 -2.05 -9.19
N THR A 236 6.69 -0.79 -8.85
CA THR A 236 6.30 -0.37 -7.49
C THR A 236 4.95 -0.91 -7.07
N GLY A 237 3.94 -0.87 -7.94
CA GLY A 237 2.65 -1.47 -7.64
C GLY A 237 2.73 -2.99 -7.58
N GLY A 238 3.51 -3.61 -8.46
CA GLY A 238 3.76 -5.05 -8.46
C GLY A 238 4.37 -5.55 -7.15
N SER A 239 5.21 -4.76 -6.47
CA SER A 239 5.76 -5.13 -5.15
C SER A 239 4.69 -5.22 -4.06
N HIS A 240 3.59 -4.47 -4.22
CA HIS A 240 2.42 -4.51 -3.34
C HIS A 240 1.32 -5.48 -3.84
N GLY A 241 1.59 -6.22 -4.92
CA GLY A 241 0.61 -7.11 -5.55
C GLY A 241 -0.49 -6.37 -6.32
N LEU A 242 -0.24 -5.11 -6.72
CA LEU A 242 -1.16 -4.31 -7.54
C LEU A 242 -0.81 -4.46 -9.03
N ALA A 243 -1.81 -4.78 -9.85
CA ALA A 243 -1.69 -4.73 -11.30
C ALA A 243 -1.70 -3.29 -11.84
N HIS A 244 -1.23 -3.12 -13.07
CA HIS A 244 -1.08 -1.85 -13.79
C HIS A 244 -2.19 -0.82 -13.53
N ALA A 245 -3.46 -1.19 -13.77
CA ALA A 245 -4.56 -0.24 -13.62
C ALA A 245 -4.71 0.34 -12.20
N TYR A 246 -4.38 -0.45 -11.17
CA TYR A 246 -4.39 -0.02 -9.77
C TYR A 246 -3.14 0.78 -9.41
N SER A 247 -1.98 0.37 -9.92
CA SER A 247 -0.70 1.07 -9.69
C SER A 247 -0.74 2.50 -10.26
N ARG A 248 -1.28 2.64 -11.47
CA ARG A 248 -1.37 3.92 -12.18
C ARG A 248 -2.64 4.71 -11.88
N MET A 249 -3.62 4.09 -11.23
CA MET A 249 -4.96 4.66 -10.99
C MET A 249 -5.65 5.13 -12.28
N ARG A 250 -5.50 4.36 -13.37
CA ARG A 250 -6.09 4.63 -14.68
C ARG A 250 -6.69 3.38 -15.30
N ALA A 251 -7.85 3.51 -15.93
CA ALA A 251 -8.54 2.44 -16.65
C ALA A 251 -8.38 2.64 -18.16
N ASP A 252 -7.14 2.62 -18.65
CA ASP A 252 -6.81 2.93 -20.05
C ASP A 252 -7.02 1.74 -21.00
N THR A 253 -7.35 0.56 -20.46
CA THR A 253 -7.42 -0.70 -21.20
C THR A 253 -8.86 -1.17 -21.40
N SER A 254 -9.06 -2.10 -22.34
CA SER A 254 -10.38 -2.71 -22.58
C SER A 254 -10.98 -3.36 -21.32
N TYR A 255 -12.32 -3.49 -21.25
CA TYR A 255 -13.03 -4.16 -20.14
C TYR A 255 -12.37 -5.48 -19.72
N THR A 256 -12.01 -6.33 -20.70
CA THR A 256 -11.39 -7.64 -20.43
C THR A 256 -10.01 -7.51 -19.79
N ALA A 257 -9.22 -6.54 -20.22
CA ALA A 257 -7.89 -6.28 -19.66
C ALA A 257 -8.00 -5.73 -18.23
N PHE A 258 -8.87 -4.75 -18.00
CA PHE A 258 -9.13 -4.23 -16.65
C PHE A 258 -9.65 -5.32 -15.71
N ARG A 259 -10.55 -6.20 -16.19
CA ARG A 259 -11.01 -7.36 -15.42
C ARG A 259 -9.86 -8.32 -15.08
N GLY A 260 -8.93 -8.52 -16.02
CA GLY A 260 -7.71 -9.29 -15.80
C GLY A 260 -6.84 -8.70 -14.70
N ASP A 261 -6.58 -7.39 -14.75
CA ASP A 261 -5.84 -6.65 -13.73
C ASP A 261 -6.49 -6.77 -12.36
N MET A 262 -7.82 -6.62 -12.29
CA MET A 262 -8.57 -6.85 -11.05
C MET A 262 -8.39 -8.25 -10.50
N VAL A 263 -8.48 -9.28 -11.35
CA VAL A 263 -8.31 -10.67 -10.90
C VAL A 263 -6.92 -10.89 -10.32
N MET A 264 -5.87 -10.36 -10.95
CA MET A 264 -4.50 -10.49 -10.47
C MET A 264 -4.30 -9.78 -9.12
N THR A 265 -4.74 -8.52 -9.00
CA THR A 265 -4.64 -7.77 -7.74
C THR A 265 -5.41 -8.45 -6.60
N TRP A 266 -6.60 -8.98 -6.89
CA TRP A 266 -7.43 -9.59 -5.84
C TRP A 266 -6.88 -10.92 -5.32
N MET A 267 -6.00 -11.60 -6.06
CA MET A 267 -5.29 -12.75 -5.51
C MET A 267 -4.36 -12.31 -4.37
N ALA A 268 -3.66 -11.18 -4.53
CA ALA A 268 -2.84 -10.60 -3.47
C ALA A 268 -3.70 -10.14 -2.28
N PHE A 269 -4.86 -9.52 -2.52
CA PHE A 269 -5.75 -9.11 -1.45
C PHE A 269 -6.32 -10.27 -0.66
N LYS A 270 -6.67 -11.39 -1.32
CA LYS A 270 -7.12 -12.60 -0.62
C LYS A 270 -6.04 -13.21 0.26
N ASP A 271 -4.80 -13.28 -0.23
CA ASP A 271 -3.66 -13.72 0.57
C ASP A 271 -3.46 -12.81 1.79
N PHE A 272 -3.54 -11.50 1.59
CA PHE A 272 -3.39 -10.52 2.67
C PHE A 272 -4.55 -10.56 3.67
N GLN A 273 -5.79 -10.76 3.21
CA GLN A 273 -6.97 -10.95 4.07
C GLN A 273 -6.79 -12.19 4.95
N GLN A 274 -6.44 -13.34 4.37
CA GLN A 274 -6.17 -14.56 5.15
C GLN A 274 -5.02 -14.37 6.14
N PHE A 275 -3.94 -13.70 5.71
CA PHE A 275 -2.84 -13.37 6.60
C PHE A 275 -3.30 -12.51 7.80
N LEU A 276 -4.15 -11.51 7.56
CA LEU A 276 -4.71 -10.65 8.60
C LEU A 276 -5.63 -11.43 9.55
N GLU A 277 -6.44 -12.36 9.04
CA GLU A 277 -7.25 -13.29 9.87
C GLU A 277 -6.33 -14.06 10.82
N ASP A 278 -5.42 -14.86 10.26
CA ASP A 278 -4.59 -15.82 10.98
C ASP A 278 -3.59 -15.14 11.94
N SER A 279 -3.06 -14.00 11.54
CA SER A 279 -1.94 -13.37 12.24
C SER A 279 -2.37 -12.39 13.31
N PHE A 280 -3.49 -11.68 13.10
CA PHE A 280 -3.91 -10.57 13.96
C PHE A 280 -5.38 -10.69 14.40
N SER A 281 -6.31 -10.80 13.46
CA SER A 281 -7.74 -10.61 13.71
C SER A 281 -8.29 -11.70 14.63
N ASP A 282 -8.02 -12.97 14.33
CA ASP A 282 -8.42 -14.10 15.19
C ASP A 282 -7.86 -13.97 16.60
N TRP A 283 -6.58 -13.61 16.70
CA TRP A 283 -5.93 -13.43 17.99
C TRP A 283 -6.59 -12.31 18.80
N VAL A 284 -6.87 -11.15 18.19
CA VAL A 284 -7.54 -10.03 18.86
C VAL A 284 -8.95 -10.44 19.30
N ALA A 285 -9.72 -11.08 18.42
CA ALA A 285 -11.08 -11.51 18.73
C ALA A 285 -11.10 -12.51 19.90
N ILE A 286 -10.21 -13.49 19.88
CA ILE A 286 -10.10 -14.49 20.95
C ILE A 286 -9.76 -13.81 22.28
N GLN A 287 -8.76 -12.91 22.31
CA GLN A 287 -8.37 -12.22 23.53
C GLN A 287 -9.48 -11.31 24.07
N ALA A 288 -10.11 -10.51 23.21
CA ALA A 288 -11.16 -9.58 23.59
C ALA A 288 -12.41 -10.29 24.14
N ILE A 289 -12.89 -11.32 23.45
CA ILE A 289 -14.07 -12.07 23.89
C ILE A 289 -13.75 -12.87 25.15
N THR A 290 -12.57 -13.49 25.25
CA THR A 290 -12.14 -14.19 26.47
C THR A 290 -12.07 -13.25 27.66
N TRP A 291 -11.52 -12.05 27.47
CA TRP A 291 -11.49 -11.03 28.51
C TRP A 291 -12.90 -10.60 28.93
N ALA A 292 -13.79 -10.34 27.97
CA ALA A 292 -15.18 -9.97 28.25
C ALA A 292 -15.97 -11.06 28.99
N ILE A 293 -15.72 -12.35 28.68
CA ILE A 293 -16.28 -13.49 29.43
C ILE A 293 -15.71 -13.50 30.86
N ASN A 294 -14.40 -13.30 31.02
CA ASN A 294 -13.73 -13.32 32.33
C ASN A 294 -14.12 -12.13 33.22
N THR A 295 -14.44 -10.97 32.62
CA THR A 295 -14.95 -9.79 33.34
C THR A 295 -16.45 -9.87 33.61
N GLY A 296 -17.17 -10.77 32.93
CA GLY A 296 -18.61 -10.95 33.06
C GLY A 296 -19.44 -9.98 32.22
N GLU A 297 -18.83 -9.35 31.21
CA GLU A 297 -19.53 -8.49 30.24
C GLU A 297 -20.32 -9.30 29.21
N ILE A 298 -19.84 -10.49 28.86
CA ILE A 298 -20.51 -11.42 27.95
C ILE A 298 -20.73 -12.74 28.69
N GLU A 299 -21.92 -13.33 28.52
CA GLU A 299 -22.20 -14.66 29.04
C GLU A 299 -21.33 -15.70 28.34
N ARG A 300 -20.77 -16.63 29.11
CA ARG A 300 -19.96 -17.71 28.55
C ARG A 300 -20.82 -18.50 27.55
N PRO A 301 -20.38 -18.65 26.28
CA PRO A 301 -21.08 -19.48 25.32
C PRO A 301 -21.23 -20.92 25.85
N PRO A 302 -22.33 -21.61 25.52
CA PRO A 302 -22.55 -22.99 25.95
C PRO A 302 -21.50 -23.96 25.39
N ASP A 303 -20.92 -23.64 24.23
CA ASP A 303 -19.84 -24.40 23.60
C ASP A 303 -18.46 -23.85 23.98
N ASP A 304 -17.61 -24.74 24.51
CA ASP A 304 -16.21 -24.43 24.86
C ASP A 304 -15.31 -24.13 23.63
N ASP A 305 -15.79 -24.45 22.42
CA ASP A 305 -15.06 -24.31 21.15
C ASP A 305 -15.51 -23.10 20.31
N TRP A 306 -16.16 -22.11 20.96
CA TRP A 306 -16.74 -20.92 20.31
C TRP A 306 -15.75 -20.17 19.41
N HIS A 307 -14.44 -20.22 19.72
CA HIS A 307 -13.39 -19.57 18.94
C HIS A 307 -13.33 -20.06 17.49
N ARG A 308 -13.77 -21.30 17.19
CA ARG A 308 -13.84 -21.82 15.82
C ARG A 308 -15.02 -21.31 15.00
N SER A 309 -15.96 -20.64 15.66
CA SER A 309 -17.12 -20.04 15.01
C SER A 309 -16.88 -18.59 14.61
N ILE A 310 -15.72 -18.02 14.94
CA ILE A 310 -15.32 -16.70 14.47
C ILE A 310 -15.15 -16.76 12.95
N ALA A 311 -15.74 -15.79 12.27
CA ALA A 311 -15.57 -15.60 10.85
C ALA A 311 -15.53 -14.11 10.53
N TRP A 312 -14.71 -13.76 9.54
CA TRP A 312 -14.50 -12.38 9.11
C TRP A 312 -15.22 -12.12 7.79
N GLN A 313 -15.79 -10.93 7.67
CA GLN A 313 -16.36 -10.44 6.43
C GLN A 313 -15.40 -9.43 5.82
N TYR A 314 -14.73 -9.83 4.76
CA TYR A 314 -13.84 -8.96 3.99
C TYR A 314 -14.49 -8.43 2.72
N PRO A 315 -13.99 -7.31 2.18
CA PRO A 315 -14.42 -6.83 0.88
C PRO A 315 -14.23 -7.89 -0.20
N ILE A 316 -15.32 -8.17 -0.92
CA ILE A 316 -15.30 -8.99 -2.12
C ILE A 316 -14.90 -8.15 -3.32
N MET A 317 -14.46 -8.83 -4.38
CA MET A 317 -14.10 -8.18 -5.63
C MET A 317 -15.31 -7.45 -6.19
N PRO A 318 -15.19 -6.15 -6.50
CA PRO A 318 -16.30 -5.43 -7.10
C PRO A 318 -16.58 -5.97 -8.51
N ALA A 319 -17.84 -5.93 -8.91
CA ALA A 319 -18.24 -6.24 -10.26
C ALA A 319 -17.94 -5.05 -11.18
N VAL A 320 -17.35 -5.31 -12.35
CA VAL A 320 -17.20 -4.27 -13.39
C VAL A 320 -18.51 -4.06 -14.15
N ASP A 321 -19.26 -5.14 -14.35
CA ASP A 321 -20.60 -5.17 -14.95
C ASP A 321 -21.49 -6.08 -14.09
N GLU A 322 -22.27 -5.47 -13.21
CA GLU A 322 -23.11 -6.18 -12.24
C GLU A 322 -24.07 -7.16 -12.91
N ALA A 323 -24.69 -6.78 -14.04
CA ALA A 323 -25.66 -7.62 -14.72
C ALA A 323 -25.03 -8.90 -15.26
N LYS A 324 -23.85 -8.80 -15.89
CA LYS A 324 -23.14 -10.00 -16.39
C LYS A 324 -22.65 -10.89 -15.27
N GLU A 325 -22.15 -10.32 -14.17
CA GLU A 325 -21.69 -11.12 -13.03
C GLU A 325 -22.83 -11.82 -12.31
N GLN A 326 -23.98 -11.17 -12.12
CA GLN A 326 -25.17 -11.80 -11.54
C GLN A 326 -25.68 -12.95 -12.42
N SER A 327 -25.73 -12.77 -13.74
CA SER A 327 -26.10 -13.84 -14.66
C SER A 327 -25.11 -15.02 -14.58
N ALA A 328 -23.81 -14.75 -14.47
CA ALA A 328 -22.79 -15.79 -14.31
C ALA A 328 -22.90 -16.50 -12.95
N LEU A 329 -23.22 -15.78 -11.88
CA LEU A 329 -23.45 -16.36 -10.55
C LEU A 329 -24.68 -17.27 -10.52
N ALA A 330 -25.79 -16.84 -11.12
CA ALA A 330 -26.99 -17.66 -11.26
C ALA A 330 -26.70 -18.96 -12.04
N GLN A 331 -25.90 -18.88 -13.12
CA GLN A 331 -25.48 -20.05 -13.88
C GLN A 331 -24.55 -20.98 -13.07
N LYS A 332 -23.62 -20.42 -12.29
CA LYS A 332 -22.73 -21.21 -11.42
C LYS A 332 -23.51 -21.94 -10.32
N LEU A 333 -24.52 -21.29 -9.72
CA LEU A 333 -25.41 -21.91 -8.75
C LEU A 333 -26.20 -23.06 -9.40
N LYS A 334 -26.79 -22.80 -10.58
CA LYS A 334 -27.55 -23.80 -11.34
C LYS A 334 -26.73 -25.03 -11.71
N ASN A 335 -25.45 -24.83 -12.06
CA ASN A 335 -24.54 -25.91 -12.45
C ASN A 335 -23.80 -26.54 -11.27
N GLY A 336 -24.07 -26.12 -10.02
CA GLY A 336 -23.42 -26.64 -8.82
C GLY A 336 -21.93 -26.28 -8.69
N GLN A 337 -21.44 -25.32 -9.47
CA GLN A 337 -20.04 -24.85 -9.40
C GLN A 337 -19.79 -23.91 -8.20
N THR A 338 -20.86 -23.41 -7.59
CA THR A 338 -20.82 -22.62 -6.35
C THR A 338 -22.01 -22.98 -5.46
N THR A 339 -21.95 -22.59 -4.19
CA THR A 339 -22.99 -22.81 -3.19
C THR A 339 -23.39 -21.51 -2.53
N PHE A 340 -24.59 -21.43 -1.96
CA PHE A 340 -25.03 -20.28 -1.17
C PHE A 340 -24.13 -20.02 0.04
N ALA A 341 -23.66 -21.09 0.70
CA ALA A 341 -22.67 -20.97 1.78
C ALA A 341 -21.41 -20.22 1.36
N LYS A 342 -20.96 -20.40 0.11
CA LYS A 342 -19.77 -19.72 -0.41
C LYS A 342 -20.04 -18.27 -0.83
N LEU A 343 -21.29 -17.93 -1.17
CA LEU A 343 -21.67 -16.58 -1.61
C LEU A 343 -22.08 -15.69 -0.43
N LEU A 344 -22.83 -16.25 0.51
CA LEU A 344 -23.45 -15.54 1.63
C LEU A 344 -22.63 -15.64 2.93
N GLY A 345 -21.66 -16.55 2.98
CA GLY A 345 -20.79 -16.76 4.14
C GLY A 345 -21.40 -17.70 5.19
N PRO A 346 -20.90 -17.69 6.44
CA PRO A 346 -21.28 -18.66 7.47
C PRO A 346 -22.76 -18.56 7.90
N SER A 347 -23.35 -17.36 7.87
CA SER A 347 -24.76 -17.11 8.20
C SER A 347 -25.72 -17.32 7.01
N TRP A 348 -25.28 -18.02 5.95
CA TRP A 348 -26.11 -18.26 4.77
C TRP A 348 -27.45 -18.93 5.07
N ARG A 349 -27.53 -19.76 6.12
CA ARG A 349 -28.77 -20.45 6.52
C ARG A 349 -29.79 -19.45 7.05
N GLU A 350 -29.38 -18.62 8.00
CA GLU A 350 -30.21 -17.57 8.59
C GLU A 350 -30.71 -16.59 7.53
N GLN A 351 -29.85 -16.23 6.56
CA GLN A 351 -30.24 -15.37 5.45
C GLN A 351 -31.27 -16.00 4.52
N LEU A 352 -31.17 -17.31 4.26
CA LEU A 352 -32.17 -18.02 3.45
C LEU A 352 -33.50 -18.19 4.20
N GLU A 353 -33.45 -18.40 5.52
CA GLU A 353 -34.64 -18.43 6.38
C GLU A 353 -35.33 -17.07 6.40
N GLN A 354 -34.59 -15.99 6.61
CA GLN A 354 -35.10 -14.63 6.52
C GLN A 354 -35.71 -14.34 5.14
N LEU A 355 -35.04 -14.73 4.06
CA LEU A 355 -35.56 -14.56 2.70
C LEU A 355 -36.86 -15.33 2.48
N ALA A 356 -37.01 -16.52 3.08
CA ALA A 356 -38.24 -17.28 3.00
C ALA A 356 -39.40 -16.55 3.71
N GLU A 357 -39.15 -16.01 4.91
CA GLU A 357 -40.12 -15.20 5.66
C GLU A 357 -40.52 -13.92 4.89
N GLU A 358 -39.55 -13.22 4.30
CA GLU A 358 -39.78 -12.03 3.49
C GLU A 358 -40.64 -12.32 2.25
N LEU A 359 -40.43 -13.47 1.60
CA LEU A 359 -41.24 -13.91 0.46
C LEU A 359 -42.68 -14.26 0.86
N GLU A 360 -42.87 -14.90 2.02
CA GLU A 360 -44.21 -15.19 2.54
C GLU A 360 -44.95 -13.89 2.86
N TYR A 361 -44.30 -12.96 3.56
CA TYR A 361 -44.86 -11.65 3.88
C TYR A 361 -45.19 -10.81 2.62
N ALA A 362 -44.33 -10.87 1.60
CA ALA A 362 -44.59 -10.19 0.33
C ALA A 362 -45.80 -10.78 -0.41
N ARG A 363 -46.01 -12.10 -0.35
CA ARG A 363 -47.20 -12.76 -0.90
C ARG A 363 -48.47 -12.33 -0.16
N GLU A 364 -48.42 -12.20 1.16
CA GLU A 364 -49.55 -11.68 1.96
C GLU A 364 -49.92 -10.25 1.54
N LEU A 365 -48.92 -9.41 1.24
CA LEU A 365 -49.10 -8.05 0.76
C LEU A 365 -49.44 -7.94 -0.73
N ASN A 366 -49.56 -9.05 -1.47
CA ASN A 366 -49.70 -9.10 -2.93
C ASN A 366 -48.63 -8.26 -3.67
N LEU A 367 -47.41 -8.22 -3.15
CA LEU A 367 -46.29 -7.55 -3.79
C LEU A 367 -45.67 -8.48 -4.85
N PRO A 368 -45.47 -8.03 -6.10
CA PRO A 368 -44.91 -8.85 -7.16
C PRO A 368 -43.39 -8.96 -7.02
N LEU A 369 -42.89 -9.69 -6.01
CA LEU A 369 -41.48 -10.05 -5.91
C LEU A 369 -41.20 -11.29 -6.78
N SER A 370 -41.01 -11.07 -8.08
CA SER A 370 -40.81 -12.12 -9.10
C SER A 370 -39.43 -12.81 -9.08
N ILE A 371 -38.68 -12.77 -7.97
CA ILE A 371 -37.27 -13.21 -7.95
C ILE A 371 -37.15 -14.74 -7.99
N PHE A 372 -38.13 -15.49 -7.46
CA PHE A 372 -38.16 -16.96 -7.48
C PHE A 372 -39.39 -17.54 -8.18
N GLU A 373 -40.28 -16.69 -8.68
CA GLU A 373 -41.47 -17.10 -9.41
C GLU A 373 -41.18 -16.90 -10.89
N THR A 374 -41.09 -17.99 -11.64
CA THR A 374 -41.08 -17.90 -13.11
C THR A 374 -42.32 -17.10 -13.54
N ALA A 375 -42.25 -16.43 -14.71
CA ALA A 375 -43.29 -15.54 -15.24
C ALA A 375 -44.70 -16.18 -15.42
N ALA A 376 -44.94 -17.39 -14.91
CA ALA A 376 -46.22 -18.08 -14.89
C ALA A 376 -46.63 -18.64 -13.51
N GLY A 377 -45.98 -18.25 -12.39
CA GLY A 377 -46.49 -18.55 -11.04
C GLY A 377 -46.62 -20.03 -10.66
N ALA A 378 -45.94 -20.95 -11.36
CA ALA A 378 -45.99 -22.38 -11.07
C ALA A 378 -44.77 -22.81 -10.22
N LYS A 379 -45.03 -23.51 -9.11
CA LYS A 379 -44.01 -24.29 -8.39
C LYS A 379 -43.44 -25.34 -9.37
N ALA A 380 -42.12 -25.46 -9.42
CA ALA A 380 -41.45 -26.52 -10.16
C ALA A 380 -41.64 -27.86 -9.41
N ASP A 381 -42.83 -28.46 -9.52
CA ASP A 381 -43.06 -29.83 -9.06
C ASP A 381 -42.39 -30.81 -10.02
N GLY A 382 -41.66 -31.75 -9.43
CA GLY A 382 -40.99 -32.83 -10.14
C GLY A 382 -41.99 -33.62 -10.97
N THR A 383 -41.66 -33.82 -12.24
CA THR A 383 -42.42 -34.63 -13.19
C THR A 383 -42.56 -36.08 -12.72
N GLU A 384 -43.71 -36.43 -12.13
CA GLU A 384 -44.31 -37.74 -12.33
C GLU A 384 -45.08 -37.70 -13.65
N LYS A 385 -44.56 -38.39 -14.67
CA LYS A 385 -45.29 -38.65 -15.91
C LYS A 385 -46.28 -39.77 -15.64
N GLU A 386 -47.56 -39.44 -15.46
CA GLU A 386 -48.63 -40.38 -15.76
C GLU A 386 -48.80 -40.46 -17.29
N GLU A 387 -48.34 -41.55 -17.88
CA GLU A 387 -48.77 -41.98 -19.21
C GLU A 387 -50.25 -42.38 -19.13
N LYS A 388 -51.13 -41.58 -19.76
CA LYS A 388 -52.46 -42.04 -20.16
C LYS A 388 -52.45 -42.32 -21.66
N ASN A 389 -52.80 -43.57 -21.95
CA ASN A 389 -53.06 -44.16 -23.25
C ASN A 389 -53.93 -43.30 -24.17
N GLU A 390 -53.58 -43.31 -25.45
CA GLU A 390 -54.51 -43.50 -26.57
C GLU A 390 -54.03 -44.67 -27.43
#